data_AF-U7Q387-F1
#
_entry.id   AF-U7Q387-F1
#
_cell.length_a   1.000
_cell.length_b   1.000
_cell.length_c   1.000
_cell.angle_alpha   90.00
_cell.angle_beta   90.00
_cell.angle_gamma   90.00
#
_symmetry.space_group_name_H-M   'P 1'
#
loop_
_entity.id
_entity.type
_entity.pdbx_description
1 polymer ?
#
loop_
_entity_poly.entity_id
_entity_poly.type
_entity_poly.pdbx_seq_one_letter_code
_entity_poly.pdbx_strand_id
1 'polypeptide(L)'
;MDHNAPISGLDDLDRHLDALLALPSNAPPTATPASVRFDPALFDTVELQLTEGNIPALIPRLLPKIVGVLQNPVAVGSEANAGVLSSIAIKLLGPVSFRDALTLASEANLVAALGADAAPATNVLAMTVVHKASGGSNTASQRRAGAAEDITRLSTMNALLSALVVRWLASPAVEVGECGSRVIGDLLDVDCPLPPVRYTATQHEPGRGINGSLSGIATTTIAPPSPLRTRPGQGQLWNRLLHDPAFYQDVLVALCRGTHPETSGNTHQQSIAQGRVLRLVPRLAALNLAAVAAGSESLLQFVALQMVDTSDVLMHLSLVDFYETLVSVLRVAALARRVSSAATGSEDSGNNVDYTIEVLRTLLRTATAQDPELLQSLQSLPDRTVPEEADELRDWLRQILPASATRVSGWQ
;
A
#
# COMPACT_ATOMS: atom_id res chain seq x y z
N MET A 1 27.81 6.99 20.27
CA MET A 1 26.63 7.07 21.14
C MET A 1 26.67 5.85 22.02
N ASP A 2 26.68 6.03 23.33
CA ASP A 2 26.90 4.92 24.26
C ASP A 2 25.71 3.97 24.20
N HIS A 3 25.89 2.83 23.53
CA HIS A 3 24.89 1.75 23.41
C HIS A 3 24.49 1.13 24.77
N ASN A 4 25.06 1.63 25.87
CA ASN A 4 24.94 1.12 27.23
C ASN A 4 24.40 2.14 28.23
N ALA A 5 23.88 3.30 27.80
CA ALA A 5 23.19 4.18 28.74
C ALA A 5 21.96 3.44 29.34
N PRO A 6 21.81 3.39 30.68
CA PRO A 6 20.68 2.72 31.30
C PRO A 6 19.38 3.41 30.89
N ILE A 7 18.39 2.62 30.47
CA ILE A 7 17.09 3.13 30.07
C ILE A 7 16.24 3.32 31.32
N SER A 8 15.91 4.58 31.63
CA SER A 8 15.08 4.92 32.77
C SER A 8 13.69 4.28 32.64
N GLY A 9 13.18 3.66 33.71
CA GLY A 9 11.85 3.06 33.76
C GLY A 9 11.73 1.68 33.09
N LEU A 10 12.80 1.13 32.51
CA LEU A 10 12.74 -0.16 31.80
C LEU A 10 12.31 -1.32 32.70
N ASP A 11 12.85 -1.41 33.92
CA ASP A 11 12.48 -2.49 34.86
C ASP A 11 11.05 -2.35 35.39
N ASP A 12 10.55 -1.11 35.48
CA ASP A 12 9.16 -0.85 35.88
C ASP A 12 8.19 -1.20 34.77
N LEU A 13 8.51 -0.85 33.51
CA LEU A 13 7.75 -1.27 32.33
C LEU A 13 7.73 -2.80 32.21
N ASP A 14 8.86 -3.45 32.40
CA ASP A 14 8.99 -4.91 32.31
C ASP A 14 8.11 -5.62 33.35
N ARG A 15 8.14 -5.15 34.60
CA ARG A 15 7.28 -5.65 35.69
C ARG A 15 5.80 -5.36 35.43
N HIS A 16 5.51 -4.19 34.84
CA HIS A 16 4.15 -3.81 34.49
C HIS A 16 3.58 -4.72 33.40
N LEU A 17 4.37 -5.03 32.36
CA LEU A 17 3.99 -5.99 31.32
C LEU A 17 3.73 -7.38 31.91
N ASP A 18 4.56 -7.86 32.85
CA ASP A 18 4.32 -9.13 33.53
C ASP A 18 3.01 -9.14 34.32
N ALA A 19 2.68 -8.03 34.99
CA ALA A 19 1.42 -7.89 35.70
C ALA A 19 0.21 -7.91 34.75
N LEU A 20 0.31 -7.22 33.60
CA LEU A 20 -0.72 -7.23 32.56
C LEU A 20 -0.91 -8.62 31.93
N LEU A 21 0.17 -9.36 31.68
CA LEU A 21 0.12 -10.72 31.14
C LEU A 21 -0.51 -11.73 32.12
N ALA A 22 -0.41 -11.48 33.42
CA ALA A 22 -1.03 -12.32 34.45
C ALA A 22 -2.56 -12.16 34.51
N LEU A 23 -3.15 -11.17 33.82
CA LEU A 23 -4.60 -11.01 33.76
C LEU A 23 -5.24 -12.14 32.95
N PRO A 24 -6.29 -12.80 33.46
CA PRO A 24 -6.96 -13.84 32.71
C PRO A 24 -7.66 -13.25 31.48
N SER A 25 -7.46 -13.85 30.31
CA SER A 25 -8.03 -13.38 29.02
C SER A 25 -9.55 -13.30 29.00
N ASN A 26 -10.21 -14.02 29.92
CA ASN A 26 -11.67 -14.14 30.01
C ASN A 26 -12.23 -13.40 31.23
N ALA A 27 -11.43 -12.58 31.92
CA ALA A 27 -11.92 -11.81 33.07
C ALA A 27 -12.96 -10.78 32.60
N PRO A 28 -14.04 -10.56 33.38
CA PRO A 28 -14.91 -9.43 33.13
C PRO A 28 -14.12 -8.12 33.36
N PRO A 29 -14.45 -7.02 32.66
CA PRO A 29 -13.74 -5.74 32.78
C PRO A 29 -13.67 -5.19 34.21
N THR A 30 -14.62 -5.59 35.06
CA THR A 30 -14.73 -5.19 36.46
C THR A 30 -13.81 -5.98 37.40
N ALA A 31 -13.22 -7.09 36.95
CA ALA A 31 -12.35 -7.93 37.77
C ALA A 31 -10.88 -7.50 37.76
N THR A 32 -10.49 -6.58 36.87
CA THR A 32 -9.10 -6.09 36.81
C THR A 32 -8.77 -5.33 38.10
N PRO A 33 -7.80 -5.81 38.91
CA PRO A 33 -7.40 -5.11 40.12
C PRO A 33 -6.98 -3.68 39.77
N ALA A 34 -7.35 -2.70 40.61
CA ALA A 34 -6.94 -1.31 40.38
C ALA A 34 -5.41 -1.15 40.30
N SER A 35 -4.66 -2.07 40.93
CA SER A 35 -3.19 -2.15 40.89
C SER A 35 -2.62 -2.65 39.55
N VAL A 36 -3.43 -3.21 38.66
CA VAL A 36 -3.03 -3.75 37.36
C VAL A 36 -3.81 -3.03 36.25
N ARG A 37 -3.85 -1.70 36.34
CA ARG A 37 -4.35 -0.84 35.27
C ARG A 37 -3.21 -0.45 34.35
N PHE A 38 -3.44 -0.52 33.05
CA PHE A 38 -2.49 -0.09 32.03
C PHE A 38 -1.99 1.34 32.32
N ASP A 39 -0.68 1.50 32.45
CA ASP A 39 -0.04 2.79 32.69
C ASP A 39 0.73 3.24 31.44
N PRO A 40 0.16 4.14 30.60
CA PRO A 40 0.81 4.58 29.37
C PRO A 40 2.11 5.37 29.62
N ALA A 41 2.29 5.99 30.79
CA ALA A 41 3.47 6.82 31.07
C ALA A 41 4.77 5.99 31.13
N LEU A 42 4.68 4.73 31.55
CA LEU A 42 5.81 3.79 31.55
C LEU A 42 6.28 3.48 30.12
N PHE A 43 5.35 3.34 29.18
CA PHE A 43 5.66 3.09 27.77
C PHE A 43 6.29 4.33 27.14
N ASP A 44 5.68 5.51 27.31
CA ASP A 44 6.19 6.77 26.76
C ASP A 44 7.63 7.05 27.23
N THR A 45 7.91 6.83 28.53
CA THR A 45 9.23 7.03 29.12
C THR A 45 10.29 6.16 28.43
N VAL A 46 10.01 4.88 28.22
CA VAL A 46 10.93 3.94 27.57
C VAL A 46 11.02 4.22 26.06
N GLU A 47 9.89 4.52 25.42
CA GLU A 47 9.79 4.73 23.98
C GLU A 47 10.62 5.94 23.51
N LEU A 48 10.65 7.03 24.30
CA LEU A 48 11.47 8.22 24.03
C LEU A 48 12.98 7.96 24.07
N GLN A 49 13.41 6.88 24.73
CA GLN A 49 14.81 6.49 24.89
C GLN A 49 15.24 5.40 23.89
N LEU A 50 14.33 4.90 23.03
CA LEU A 50 14.67 3.89 22.02
C LEU A 50 15.53 4.49 20.91
N THR A 51 16.65 3.82 20.63
CA THR A 51 17.59 4.17 19.57
C THR A 51 17.96 2.92 18.78
N GLU A 52 18.39 3.07 17.53
CA GLU A 52 18.86 1.93 16.72
C GLU A 52 19.94 1.09 17.44
N GLY A 53 20.70 1.73 18.33
CA GLY A 53 21.75 1.10 19.13
C GLY A 53 21.27 0.21 20.28
N ASN A 54 20.17 0.58 20.96
CA ASN A 54 19.68 -0.18 22.12
C ASN A 54 18.52 -1.14 21.79
N ILE A 55 17.80 -0.89 20.70
CA ILE A 55 16.67 -1.71 20.26
C ILE A 55 17.02 -3.22 20.20
N PRO A 56 18.15 -3.65 19.60
CA PRO A 56 18.48 -5.08 19.50
C PRO A 56 18.51 -5.82 20.85
N ALA A 57 19.00 -5.17 21.91
CA ALA A 57 19.07 -5.75 23.25
C ALA A 57 17.70 -5.81 23.95
N LEU A 58 16.77 -4.92 23.58
CA LEU A 58 15.44 -4.84 24.17
C LEU A 58 14.41 -5.77 23.53
N ILE A 59 14.61 -6.14 22.26
CA ILE A 59 13.70 -7.05 21.53
C ILE A 59 13.37 -8.32 22.32
N PRO A 60 14.34 -9.16 22.76
CA PRO A 60 14.01 -10.40 23.47
C PRO A 60 13.34 -10.16 24.82
N ARG A 61 13.53 -8.98 25.43
CA ARG A 61 12.96 -8.62 26.73
C ARG A 61 11.52 -8.14 26.63
N LEU A 62 11.28 -7.16 25.77
CA LEU A 62 10.01 -6.43 25.73
C LEU A 62 9.04 -6.94 24.67
N LEU A 63 9.54 -7.29 23.47
CA LEU A 63 8.65 -7.55 22.33
C LEU A 63 7.74 -8.77 22.54
N PRO A 64 8.21 -9.94 23.06
CA PRO A 64 7.33 -11.06 23.37
C PRO A 64 6.22 -10.68 24.37
N LYS A 65 6.57 -9.87 25.38
CA LYS A 65 5.61 -9.44 26.41
C LYS A 65 4.56 -8.49 25.84
N ILE A 66 4.98 -7.49 25.05
CA ILE A 66 4.09 -6.55 24.37
C ILE A 66 3.12 -7.32 23.45
N VAL A 67 3.62 -8.28 22.67
CA VAL A 67 2.79 -9.11 21.79
C VAL A 67 1.79 -9.94 22.60
N GLY A 68 2.20 -10.51 23.73
CA GLY A 68 1.28 -11.23 24.63
C GLY A 68 0.20 -10.33 25.23
N VAL A 69 0.54 -9.10 25.62
CA VAL A 69 -0.45 -8.12 26.12
C VAL A 69 -1.43 -7.74 25.01
N LEU A 70 -0.96 -7.46 23.80
CA LEU A 70 -1.81 -7.14 22.65
C LEU A 70 -2.80 -8.26 22.29
N GLN A 71 -2.46 -9.52 22.57
CA GLN A 71 -3.33 -10.69 22.37
C GLN A 71 -4.37 -10.89 23.49
N ASN A 72 -4.31 -10.09 24.55
CA ASN A 72 -5.21 -10.17 25.69
C ASN A 72 -6.10 -8.91 25.75
N PRO A 73 -7.34 -8.97 25.25
CA PRO A 73 -8.26 -7.82 25.25
C PRO A 73 -8.49 -7.20 26.63
N VAL A 74 -8.45 -8.01 27.70
CA VAL A 74 -8.61 -7.55 29.09
C VAL A 74 -7.41 -6.72 29.52
N ALA A 75 -6.19 -7.12 29.13
CA ALA A 75 -4.96 -6.41 29.46
C ALA A 75 -4.81 -5.10 28.65
N VAL A 76 -5.26 -5.10 27.39
CA VAL A 76 -5.29 -3.90 26.55
C VAL A 76 -6.35 -2.93 27.07
N GLY A 77 -7.58 -3.38 27.29
CA GLY A 77 -8.68 -2.63 27.91
C GLY A 77 -9.26 -1.46 27.10
N SER A 78 -8.49 -0.84 26.21
CA SER A 78 -8.96 0.27 25.35
C SER A 78 -8.14 0.39 24.06
N GLU A 79 -8.72 1.01 23.03
CA GLU A 79 -8.02 1.31 21.77
C GLU A 79 -6.80 2.23 21.98
N ALA A 80 -6.88 3.18 22.93
CA ALA A 80 -5.76 4.07 23.24
C ALA A 80 -4.52 3.29 23.72
N ASN A 81 -4.73 2.30 24.59
CA ASN A 81 -3.65 1.44 25.08
C ASN A 81 -3.09 0.54 23.97
N ALA A 82 -3.94 0.06 23.06
CA ALA A 82 -3.50 -0.67 21.87
C ALA A 82 -2.59 0.21 20.98
N GLY A 83 -2.90 1.51 20.88
CA GLY A 83 -2.06 2.51 20.21
C GLY A 83 -0.66 2.61 20.82
N VAL A 84 -0.58 2.76 22.14
CA VAL A 84 0.69 2.84 22.88
C VAL A 84 1.54 1.57 22.68
N LEU A 85 0.93 0.39 22.88
CA LEU A 85 1.59 -0.90 22.68
C LEU A 85 2.09 -1.10 21.24
N SER A 86 1.28 -0.69 20.26
CA SER A 86 1.61 -0.82 18.85
C SER A 86 2.75 0.12 18.44
N SER A 87 2.80 1.35 18.98
CA SER A 87 3.87 2.31 18.70
C SER A 87 5.24 1.77 19.10
N ILE A 88 5.37 1.30 20.36
CA ILE A 88 6.61 0.70 20.85
C ILE A 88 6.95 -0.60 20.11
N ALA A 89 5.95 -1.44 19.79
CA ALA A 89 6.16 -2.66 19.04
C ALA A 89 6.70 -2.39 17.62
N ILE A 90 6.17 -1.39 16.91
CA ILE A 90 6.65 -0.98 15.58
C ILE A 90 8.12 -0.56 15.64
N LYS A 91 8.52 0.21 16.66
CA LYS A 91 9.92 0.61 16.86
C LYS A 91 10.83 -0.60 17.12
N LEU A 92 10.42 -1.49 18.03
CA LEU A 92 11.18 -2.71 18.37
C LEU A 92 11.25 -3.70 17.19
N LEU A 93 10.22 -3.77 16.36
CA LEU A 93 10.19 -4.58 15.15
C LEU A 93 11.17 -4.08 14.08
N GLY A 94 11.70 -2.86 14.20
CA GLY A 94 12.66 -2.25 13.26
C GLY A 94 13.65 -3.26 12.68
N PRO A 95 14.59 -3.83 13.45
CA PRO A 95 15.59 -4.76 12.94
C PRO A 95 15.10 -6.22 12.80
N VAL A 96 13.88 -6.55 13.23
CA VAL A 96 13.35 -7.93 13.21
C VAL A 96 12.99 -8.35 11.77
N SER A 97 13.39 -9.56 11.37
CA SER A 97 13.06 -10.13 10.06
C SER A 97 11.59 -10.56 9.99
N PHE A 98 11.05 -10.76 8.78
CA PHE A 98 9.69 -11.29 8.62
C PHE A 98 9.54 -12.67 9.29
N ARG A 99 10.55 -13.52 9.16
CA ARG A 99 10.54 -14.87 9.74
C ARG A 99 10.51 -14.84 11.25
N ASP A 100 11.36 -14.01 11.86
CA ASP A 100 11.43 -13.87 13.31
C ASP A 100 10.15 -13.23 13.85
N ALA A 101 9.59 -12.23 13.15
CA ALA A 101 8.31 -11.65 13.52
C ALA A 101 7.18 -12.70 13.55
N LEU A 102 7.20 -13.65 12.60
CA LEU A 102 6.24 -14.77 12.58
C LEU A 102 6.47 -15.82 13.68
N THR A 103 7.65 -15.83 14.33
CA THR A 103 7.85 -16.64 15.55
C THR A 103 7.23 -16.00 16.79
N LEU A 104 7.10 -14.66 16.79
CA LEU A 104 6.52 -13.89 17.88
C LEU A 104 4.99 -13.81 17.75
N ALA A 105 4.49 -13.61 16.53
CA ALA A 105 3.08 -13.59 16.20
C ALA A 105 2.78 -14.57 15.08
N SER A 106 2.03 -15.63 15.38
CA SER A 106 1.64 -16.64 14.40
C SER A 106 0.79 -16.04 13.28
N GLU A 107 0.64 -16.76 12.16
CA GLU A 107 -0.26 -16.37 11.07
C GLU A 107 -1.69 -16.11 11.58
N ALA A 108 -2.20 -16.98 12.45
CA ALA A 108 -3.53 -16.82 13.04
C ALA A 108 -3.65 -15.55 13.90
N ASN A 109 -2.59 -15.18 14.62
CA ASN A 109 -2.57 -13.95 15.43
C ASN A 109 -2.57 -12.71 14.53
N LEU A 110 -1.86 -12.75 13.40
CA LEU A 110 -1.86 -11.66 12.42
C LEU A 110 -3.23 -11.53 11.73
N VAL A 111 -3.88 -12.65 11.39
CA VAL A 111 -5.25 -12.66 10.85
C VAL A 111 -6.21 -12.02 11.84
N ALA A 112 -6.16 -12.39 13.12
CA ALA A 112 -6.98 -11.80 14.17
C ALA A 112 -6.68 -10.29 14.34
N ALA A 113 -5.41 -9.90 14.29
CA ALA A 113 -4.96 -8.51 14.38
C ALA A 113 -5.36 -7.65 13.17
N LEU A 114 -5.73 -8.26 12.04
CA LEU A 114 -6.32 -7.62 10.85
C LEU A 114 -7.85 -7.68 10.84
N GLY A 115 -8.47 -8.30 11.84
CA GLY A 115 -9.92 -8.38 11.99
C GLY A 115 -10.57 -7.01 12.21
N ALA A 116 -11.87 -6.92 11.94
CA ALA A 116 -12.63 -5.69 12.09
C ALA A 116 -12.77 -5.21 13.54
N ASP A 117 -12.70 -6.13 14.51
CA ASP A 117 -12.80 -5.83 15.95
C ASP A 117 -11.47 -5.37 16.58
N ALA A 118 -10.36 -5.44 15.82
CA ALA A 118 -9.06 -4.99 16.30
C ALA A 118 -8.92 -3.47 16.17
N ALA A 119 -8.25 -2.84 17.14
CA ALA A 119 -7.96 -1.42 17.10
C ALA A 119 -7.17 -1.05 15.81
N PRO A 120 -7.39 0.13 15.20
CA PRO A 120 -6.67 0.55 14.00
C PRO A 120 -5.15 0.47 14.12
N ALA A 121 -4.60 0.84 15.28
CA ALA A 121 -3.17 0.73 15.54
C ALA A 121 -2.65 -0.72 15.51
N THR A 122 -3.46 -1.68 15.96
CA THR A 122 -3.16 -3.11 15.89
C THR A 122 -3.20 -3.60 14.44
N ASN A 123 -4.14 -3.12 13.62
CA ASN A 123 -4.13 -3.41 12.18
C ASN A 123 -2.84 -2.90 11.53
N VAL A 124 -2.43 -1.66 11.82
CA VAL A 124 -1.19 -1.06 11.30
C VAL A 124 0.04 -1.85 11.75
N LEU A 125 0.08 -2.32 13.00
CA LEU A 125 1.15 -3.20 13.49
C LEU A 125 1.19 -4.52 12.71
N ALA A 126 0.06 -5.17 12.50
CA ALA A 126 -0.01 -6.42 11.73
C ALA A 126 0.43 -6.21 10.27
N MET A 127 -0.02 -5.12 9.63
CA MET A 127 0.43 -4.72 8.30
C MET A 127 1.95 -4.43 8.28
N THR A 128 2.49 -3.84 9.34
CA THR A 128 3.94 -3.59 9.47
C THR A 128 4.73 -4.89 9.56
N VAL A 129 4.20 -5.92 10.24
CA VAL A 129 4.79 -7.27 10.24
C VAL A 129 4.77 -7.86 8.83
N VAL A 130 3.63 -7.82 8.13
CA VAL A 130 3.52 -8.30 6.74
C VAL A 130 4.48 -7.55 5.81
N HIS A 131 4.62 -6.24 6.00
CA HIS A 131 5.52 -5.40 5.20
C HIS A 131 6.98 -5.83 5.29
N LYS A 132 7.40 -6.47 6.40
CA LYS A 132 8.77 -7.00 6.54
C LYS A 132 9.14 -7.97 5.42
N ALA A 133 8.18 -8.68 4.83
CA ALA A 133 8.43 -9.60 3.72
C ALA A 133 8.99 -8.91 2.46
N SER A 134 8.75 -7.61 2.29
CA SER A 134 9.36 -6.80 1.22
C SER A 134 10.87 -6.55 1.42
N GLY A 135 11.45 -6.95 2.56
CA GLY A 135 12.80 -6.57 2.99
C GLY A 135 12.87 -5.18 3.65
N GLY A 136 11.72 -4.51 3.80
CA GLY A 136 11.57 -3.16 4.35
C GLY A 136 11.84 -3.05 5.85
N SER A 137 12.95 -2.40 6.19
CA SER A 137 13.13 -1.62 7.43
C SER A 137 14.31 -0.67 7.24
N ASN A 138 14.53 0.26 8.16
CA ASN A 138 15.32 1.50 8.06
C ASN A 138 16.80 1.39 7.65
N THR A 139 17.31 0.21 7.28
CA THR A 139 18.64 0.03 6.69
C THR A 139 18.55 -0.58 5.28
N ALA A 140 18.49 0.29 4.26
CA ALA A 140 18.07 0.00 2.88
C ALA A 140 18.98 -0.95 2.06
N SER A 141 20.17 -1.31 2.55
CA SER A 141 21.16 -2.06 1.75
C SER A 141 21.31 -3.54 2.11
N GLN A 142 21.11 -3.94 3.37
CA GLN A 142 21.45 -5.30 3.81
C GLN A 142 20.26 -6.28 3.87
N ARG A 143 19.00 -5.81 4.00
CA ARG A 143 17.84 -6.70 4.26
C ARG A 143 17.00 -7.10 3.05
N ARG A 144 17.38 -6.72 1.82
CA ARG A 144 16.72 -7.27 0.62
C ARG A 144 17.17 -8.70 0.29
N ALA A 145 18.27 -9.16 0.88
CA ALA A 145 18.64 -10.58 0.85
C ALA A 145 17.61 -11.37 1.69
N GLY A 146 16.79 -12.19 1.03
CA GLY A 146 15.73 -12.99 1.66
C GLY A 146 14.30 -12.56 1.29
N ALA A 147 14.10 -11.35 0.76
CA ALA A 147 12.76 -10.84 0.44
C ALA A 147 11.99 -11.74 -0.54
N ALA A 148 12.68 -12.33 -1.52
CA ALA A 148 12.08 -13.28 -2.45
C ALA A 148 11.53 -14.53 -1.73
N GLU A 149 12.29 -15.10 -0.79
CA GLU A 149 11.86 -16.28 -0.03
C GLU A 149 10.74 -15.92 0.96
N ASP A 150 10.79 -14.73 1.56
CA ASP A 150 9.76 -14.24 2.48
C ASP A 150 8.45 -13.94 1.75
N ILE A 151 8.51 -13.41 0.53
CA ILE A 151 7.35 -13.26 -0.36
C ILE A 151 6.81 -14.61 -0.79
N THR A 152 7.66 -15.58 -1.15
CA THR A 152 7.22 -16.96 -1.42
C THR A 152 6.53 -17.57 -0.20
N ARG A 153 7.02 -17.31 1.01
CA ARG A 153 6.34 -17.76 2.23
C ARG A 153 4.98 -17.08 2.38
N LEU A 154 4.92 -15.75 2.25
CA LEU A 154 3.69 -14.97 2.37
C LEU A 154 2.65 -15.37 1.31
N SER A 155 3.06 -15.70 0.08
CA SER A 155 2.17 -16.12 -1.01
C SER A 155 1.39 -17.40 -0.70
N THR A 156 1.87 -18.21 0.26
CA THR A 156 1.20 -19.42 0.72
C THR A 156 0.24 -19.19 1.89
N MET A 157 0.28 -18.02 2.54
CA MET A 157 -0.53 -17.65 3.72
C MET A 157 -1.87 -17.05 3.32
N ASN A 158 -2.77 -17.88 2.79
CA ASN A 158 -4.02 -17.45 2.17
C ASN A 158 -4.94 -16.64 3.10
N ALA A 159 -5.08 -17.08 4.35
CA ALA A 159 -5.93 -16.40 5.32
C ALA A 159 -5.38 -15.01 5.64
N LEU A 160 -4.05 -14.90 5.78
CA LEU A 160 -3.37 -13.62 6.04
C LEU A 160 -3.50 -12.66 4.86
N LEU A 161 -3.30 -13.14 3.62
CA LEU A 161 -3.49 -12.31 2.42
C LEU A 161 -4.94 -11.82 2.28
N SER A 162 -5.90 -12.69 2.54
CA SER A 162 -7.33 -12.31 2.48
C SER A 162 -7.64 -11.27 3.55
N ALA A 163 -7.23 -11.50 4.80
CA ALA A 163 -7.41 -10.54 5.88
C ALA A 163 -6.73 -9.19 5.60
N LEU A 164 -5.53 -9.21 4.99
CA LEU A 164 -4.82 -8.00 4.58
C LEU A 164 -5.61 -7.18 3.55
N VAL A 165 -6.10 -7.81 2.47
CA VAL A 165 -6.86 -7.12 1.42
C VAL A 165 -8.21 -6.64 1.95
N VAL A 166 -8.92 -7.47 2.71
CA VAL A 166 -10.19 -7.09 3.35
C VAL A 166 -9.98 -5.88 4.26
N ARG A 167 -8.99 -5.91 5.16
CA ARG A 167 -8.76 -4.80 6.09
C ARG A 167 -8.25 -3.55 5.41
N TRP A 168 -7.39 -3.70 4.41
CA TRP A 168 -6.95 -2.58 3.58
C TRP A 168 -8.13 -1.87 2.91
N LEU A 169 -9.07 -2.61 2.32
CA LEU A 169 -10.16 -2.00 1.56
C LEU A 169 -11.34 -1.56 2.43
N ALA A 170 -11.70 -2.32 3.48
CA ALA A 170 -12.90 -2.09 4.28
C ALA A 170 -12.69 -1.29 5.58
N SER A 171 -11.46 -1.01 6.01
CA SER A 171 -11.25 -0.24 7.24
C SER A 171 -11.70 1.23 7.08
N PRO A 172 -12.48 1.81 7.99
CA PRO A 172 -12.78 3.25 7.95
C PRO A 172 -11.56 4.13 8.30
N ALA A 173 -10.57 3.57 9.01
CA ALA A 173 -9.40 4.31 9.47
C ALA A 173 -8.45 4.64 8.30
N VAL A 174 -8.09 5.92 8.17
CA VAL A 174 -7.26 6.42 7.06
C VAL A 174 -5.87 5.80 7.13
N GLU A 175 -5.29 5.76 8.32
CA GLU A 175 -3.96 5.21 8.58
C GLU A 175 -3.84 3.73 8.21
N VAL A 176 -4.91 2.95 8.39
CA VAL A 176 -4.97 1.53 7.99
C VAL A 176 -5.02 1.41 6.48
N GLY A 177 -5.83 2.24 5.82
CA GLY A 177 -5.91 2.32 4.36
C GLY A 177 -4.58 2.69 3.70
N GLU A 178 -3.95 3.75 4.19
CA GLU A 178 -2.64 4.23 3.69
C GLU A 178 -1.52 3.21 3.95
N CYS A 179 -1.53 2.58 5.13
CA CYS A 179 -0.60 1.49 5.42
C CYS A 179 -0.80 0.33 4.45
N GLY A 180 -2.04 -0.15 4.27
CA GLY A 180 -2.36 -1.26 3.37
C GLY A 180 -1.95 -0.97 1.92
N SER A 181 -2.23 0.23 1.41
CA SER A 181 -1.82 0.65 0.05
C SER A 181 -0.30 0.60 -0.12
N ARG A 182 0.44 1.06 0.89
CA ARG A 182 1.90 1.00 0.89
C ARG A 182 2.40 -0.45 0.92
N VAL A 183 1.91 -1.25 1.86
CA VAL A 183 2.35 -2.64 2.04
C VAL A 183 2.09 -3.46 0.78
N ILE A 184 0.89 -3.41 0.22
CA ILE A 184 0.54 -4.17 -0.99
C ILE A 184 1.35 -3.68 -2.19
N GLY A 185 1.48 -2.36 -2.36
CA GLY A 185 2.29 -1.80 -3.43
C GLY A 185 3.78 -2.17 -3.34
N ASP A 186 4.35 -2.19 -2.13
CA ASP A 186 5.75 -2.52 -1.88
C ASP A 186 6.01 -4.02 -2.07
N LEU A 187 5.10 -4.88 -1.61
CA LEU A 187 5.17 -6.32 -1.84
C LEU A 187 5.09 -6.67 -3.33
N LEU A 188 4.15 -6.07 -4.06
CA LEU A 188 4.00 -6.28 -5.50
C LEU A 188 5.16 -5.67 -6.30
N ASP A 189 5.75 -4.56 -5.85
CA ASP A 189 7.00 -4.06 -6.45
C ASP A 189 8.11 -5.11 -6.32
N VAL A 190 8.37 -5.61 -5.10
CA VAL A 190 9.43 -6.58 -4.86
C VAL A 190 9.19 -7.91 -5.59
N ASP A 191 7.94 -8.37 -5.67
CA ASP A 191 7.57 -9.60 -6.37
C ASP A 191 7.46 -9.44 -7.90
N CYS A 192 7.53 -8.22 -8.45
CA CYS A 192 7.30 -7.99 -9.86
C CYS A 192 8.29 -8.78 -10.74
N PRO A 193 7.81 -9.65 -11.66
CA PRO A 193 8.65 -10.56 -12.46
C PRO A 193 9.42 -9.84 -13.57
N LEU A 194 9.19 -8.54 -13.76
CA LEU A 194 9.86 -7.74 -14.78
C LEU A 194 11.15 -7.10 -14.23
N PRO A 195 12.16 -6.89 -15.09
CA PRO A 195 13.35 -6.13 -14.73
C PRO A 195 13.00 -4.78 -14.06
N PRO A 196 13.74 -4.35 -13.03
CA PRO A 196 13.52 -3.04 -12.41
C PRO A 196 13.80 -1.91 -13.41
N VAL A 197 12.90 -0.95 -13.47
CA VAL A 197 13.07 0.26 -14.28
C VAL A 197 14.05 1.20 -13.57
N ARG A 198 15.11 1.62 -14.26
CA ARG A 198 16.07 2.59 -13.71
C ARG A 198 15.70 3.99 -14.19
N TYR A 199 15.24 4.81 -13.26
CA TYR A 199 15.06 6.24 -13.51
C TYR A 199 16.43 6.92 -13.46
N THR A 200 16.82 7.61 -14.54
CA THR A 200 18.07 8.38 -14.56
C THR A 200 17.89 9.66 -13.75
N ALA A 201 18.91 10.05 -12.97
CA ALA A 201 18.85 11.20 -12.07
C ALA A 201 18.51 12.54 -12.77
N THR A 202 18.71 12.62 -14.08
CA THR A 202 18.32 13.77 -14.90
C THR A 202 16.81 13.94 -15.05
N GLN A 203 16.00 12.97 -14.59
CA GLN A 203 14.54 13.07 -14.54
C GLN A 203 14.00 13.40 -13.13
N HIS A 204 14.87 13.50 -12.12
CA HIS A 204 14.51 13.72 -10.71
C HIS A 204 15.59 14.57 -10.04
N GLU A 205 15.59 15.88 -10.21
CA GLU A 205 15.91 16.69 -9.03
C GLU A 205 14.70 16.58 -8.10
N PRO A 206 14.84 16.10 -6.86
CA PRO A 206 13.80 16.26 -5.86
C PRO A 206 13.76 17.75 -5.52
N GLY A 207 13.07 18.51 -6.37
CA GLY A 207 12.79 19.92 -6.20
C GLY A 207 11.88 20.09 -5.00
N ARG A 208 12.50 20.24 -3.82
CA ARG A 208 12.11 21.18 -2.76
C ARG A 208 10.60 21.39 -2.61
N GLY A 209 9.85 20.30 -2.38
CA GLY A 209 8.49 20.34 -1.86
C GLY A 209 8.54 20.79 -0.40
N ILE A 210 8.20 22.04 -0.18
CA ILE A 210 8.11 22.70 1.13
C ILE A 210 7.04 22.00 1.97
N ASN A 211 7.46 21.50 3.13
CA ASN A 211 6.67 21.19 4.33
C ASN A 211 5.72 19.97 4.30
N GLY A 212 6.13 18.94 5.04
CA GLY A 212 5.35 18.40 6.16
C GLY A 212 4.01 17.71 5.86
N SER A 213 4.01 16.39 6.02
CA SER A 213 2.87 15.67 6.63
C SER A 213 1.51 15.78 5.94
N LEU A 214 1.40 15.41 4.66
CA LEU A 214 0.13 14.95 4.08
C LEU A 214 0.42 13.88 2.98
N SER A 215 0.66 12.63 3.39
CA SER A 215 0.49 11.48 2.50
C SER A 215 -1.01 11.31 2.28
N GLY A 216 -1.53 11.87 1.19
CA GLY A 216 -2.93 11.79 0.83
C GLY A 216 -3.36 13.05 0.10
N ILE A 217 -3.43 12.97 -1.23
CA ILE A 217 -4.14 13.92 -2.11
C ILE A 217 -3.49 15.31 -2.18
N ALA A 218 -2.36 15.42 -2.87
CA ALA A 218 -1.91 16.68 -3.47
C ALA A 218 -0.92 16.41 -4.62
N THR A 219 -1.44 16.56 -5.83
CA THR A 219 -0.88 17.24 -7.01
C THR A 219 0.62 17.58 -7.01
N THR A 220 1.26 17.33 -8.17
CA THR A 220 2.60 17.82 -8.59
C THR A 220 3.83 17.26 -7.87
N THR A 221 4.14 15.98 -8.12
CA THR A 221 5.45 15.50 -8.63
C THR A 221 5.21 14.07 -9.15
N ILE A 222 5.05 13.89 -10.45
CA ILE A 222 4.56 12.66 -11.11
C ILE A 222 5.71 11.66 -11.34
N ALA A 223 6.56 11.55 -10.35
CA ALA A 223 7.62 10.58 -10.29
C ALA A 223 7.04 9.24 -9.80
N PRO A 224 6.95 8.18 -10.62
CA PRO A 224 6.71 6.85 -10.07
C PRO A 224 7.82 6.56 -9.05
N PRO A 225 7.49 5.97 -7.88
CA PRO A 225 8.51 5.63 -6.90
C PRO A 225 9.57 4.75 -7.57
N SER A 226 10.85 5.06 -7.33
CA SER A 226 11.94 4.20 -7.78
C SER A 226 11.71 2.78 -7.25
N PRO A 227 11.86 1.74 -8.08
CA PRO A 227 11.50 0.39 -7.69
C PRO A 227 12.30 -0.03 -6.47
N LEU A 228 11.63 -0.65 -5.50
CA LEU A 228 12.28 -1.22 -4.32
C LEU A 228 13.18 -2.39 -4.69
N ARG A 229 12.84 -3.13 -5.76
CA ARG A 229 13.58 -4.31 -6.19
C ARG A 229 14.84 -3.94 -6.97
N THR A 230 15.90 -4.72 -6.77
CA THR A 230 17.15 -4.63 -7.55
C THR A 230 17.27 -5.72 -8.62
N ARG A 231 16.34 -6.68 -8.64
CA ARG A 231 16.27 -7.83 -9.56
C ARG A 231 14.79 -8.19 -9.77
N PRO A 232 14.42 -8.88 -10.86
CA PRO A 232 13.08 -9.46 -11.01
C PRO A 232 12.67 -10.32 -9.80
N GLY A 233 11.41 -10.20 -9.39
CA GLY A 233 10.75 -11.08 -8.43
C GLY A 233 10.19 -12.34 -9.11
N GLN A 234 9.35 -13.10 -8.39
CA GLN A 234 8.82 -14.38 -8.88
C GLN A 234 7.42 -14.26 -9.47
N GLY A 235 6.71 -13.15 -9.26
CA GLY A 235 5.35 -12.92 -9.73
C GLY A 235 4.29 -13.76 -9.02
N GLN A 236 4.61 -14.38 -7.88
CA GLN A 236 3.68 -15.26 -7.17
C GLN A 236 2.52 -14.49 -6.53
N LEU A 237 2.79 -13.35 -5.89
CA LEU A 237 1.77 -12.46 -5.34
C LEU A 237 0.97 -11.77 -6.44
N TRP A 238 1.60 -11.43 -7.57
CA TRP A 238 0.89 -10.92 -8.75
C TRP A 238 -0.17 -11.92 -9.24
N ASN A 239 0.22 -13.18 -9.39
CA ASN A 239 -0.70 -14.25 -9.79
C ASN A 239 -1.78 -14.47 -8.72
N ARG A 240 -1.40 -14.49 -7.44
CA ARG A 240 -2.32 -14.75 -6.33
C ARG A 240 -3.37 -13.64 -6.17
N LEU A 241 -2.97 -12.37 -6.20
CA LEU A 241 -3.87 -11.26 -5.91
C LEU A 241 -4.69 -10.82 -7.13
N LEU A 242 -4.16 -10.98 -8.35
CA LEU A 242 -4.80 -10.44 -9.56
C LEU A 242 -5.43 -11.49 -10.47
N HIS A 243 -5.01 -12.75 -10.38
CA HIS A 243 -5.45 -13.81 -11.30
C HIS A 243 -6.16 -14.97 -10.62
N ASP A 244 -5.98 -15.19 -9.32
CA ASP A 244 -6.77 -16.17 -8.58
C ASP A 244 -8.18 -15.61 -8.32
N PRO A 245 -9.24 -16.25 -8.84
CA PRO A 245 -10.62 -15.80 -8.61
C PRO A 245 -10.97 -15.69 -7.12
N ALA A 246 -10.41 -16.56 -6.27
CA ALA A 246 -10.69 -16.57 -4.83
C ALA A 246 -10.22 -15.29 -4.11
N PHE A 247 -9.29 -14.54 -4.71
CA PHE A 247 -8.84 -13.25 -4.19
C PHE A 247 -9.35 -12.11 -5.04
N TYR A 248 -9.18 -12.21 -6.36
CA TYR A 248 -9.52 -11.13 -7.26
C TYR A 248 -11.03 -10.91 -7.30
N GLN A 249 -11.82 -11.95 -7.58
CA GLN A 249 -13.26 -11.83 -7.69
C GLN A 249 -13.94 -11.82 -6.31
N ASP A 250 -13.65 -12.83 -5.49
CA ASP A 250 -14.38 -13.08 -4.23
C ASP A 250 -14.04 -12.07 -3.12
N VAL A 251 -12.88 -11.40 -3.21
CA VAL A 251 -12.46 -10.40 -2.23
C VAL A 251 -12.41 -9.00 -2.86
N LEU A 252 -11.47 -8.73 -3.77
CA LEU A 252 -11.23 -7.36 -4.27
C LEU A 252 -12.44 -6.80 -5.02
N VAL A 253 -12.93 -7.52 -6.04
CA VAL A 253 -14.08 -7.09 -6.84
C VAL A 253 -15.35 -7.07 -5.97
N ALA A 254 -15.56 -8.08 -5.11
CA ALA A 254 -16.70 -8.14 -4.22
C ALA A 254 -16.77 -6.95 -3.23
N LEU A 255 -15.64 -6.51 -2.67
CA LEU A 255 -15.55 -5.32 -1.82
C LEU A 255 -15.90 -4.06 -2.60
N CYS A 256 -15.32 -3.90 -3.81
CA CYS A 256 -15.55 -2.71 -4.64
C CYS A 256 -16.96 -2.64 -5.24
N ARG A 257 -17.63 -3.79 -5.41
CA ARG A 257 -19.04 -3.89 -5.86
C ARG A 257 -20.04 -3.80 -4.69
N GLY A 258 -19.57 -3.80 -3.45
CA GLY A 258 -20.46 -3.82 -2.28
C GLY A 258 -21.19 -5.15 -2.08
N THR A 259 -20.69 -6.27 -2.63
CA THR A 259 -21.27 -7.61 -2.43
C THR A 259 -20.57 -8.41 -1.33
N HIS A 260 -19.42 -7.95 -0.86
CA HIS A 260 -18.72 -8.55 0.28
C HIS A 260 -19.37 -8.12 1.61
N PRO A 261 -19.46 -8.99 2.65
CA PRO A 261 -20.12 -8.66 3.92
C PRO A 261 -19.67 -7.36 4.59
N GLU A 262 -18.38 -7.02 4.49
CA GLU A 262 -17.80 -5.78 5.08
C GLU A 262 -18.27 -4.49 4.40
N THR A 263 -18.72 -4.55 3.15
CA THR A 263 -19.17 -3.40 2.35
C THR A 263 -20.64 -3.46 1.99
N SER A 264 -21.28 -4.62 2.17
CA SER A 264 -22.66 -4.88 1.76
C SER A 264 -23.64 -3.97 2.49
N GLY A 265 -24.43 -3.23 1.71
CA GLY A 265 -25.40 -2.27 2.23
C GLY A 265 -24.79 -0.98 2.79
N ASN A 266 -23.48 -0.76 2.63
CA ASN A 266 -22.79 0.44 3.10
C ASN A 266 -22.05 1.13 1.94
N THR A 267 -22.76 2.00 1.23
CA THR A 267 -22.23 2.77 0.08
C THR A 267 -20.98 3.56 0.47
N HIS A 268 -20.91 4.11 1.68
CA HIS A 268 -19.73 4.86 2.13
C HIS A 268 -18.48 3.98 2.20
N GLN A 269 -18.60 2.76 2.74
CA GLN A 269 -17.49 1.81 2.78
C GLN A 269 -17.11 1.30 1.39
N GLN A 270 -18.10 1.12 0.51
CA GLN A 270 -17.85 0.81 -0.89
C GLN A 270 -17.02 1.91 -1.57
N SER A 271 -17.40 3.19 -1.43
CA SER A 271 -16.66 4.33 -1.99
C SER A 271 -15.24 4.42 -1.43
N ILE A 272 -15.02 4.13 -0.14
CA ILE A 272 -13.69 4.05 0.46
C ILE A 272 -12.84 2.96 -0.21
N ALA A 273 -13.39 1.74 -0.35
CA ALA A 273 -12.70 0.62 -0.99
C ALA A 273 -12.32 0.97 -2.44
N GLN A 274 -13.27 1.50 -3.21
CA GLN A 274 -13.06 1.94 -4.60
C GLN A 274 -11.96 3.01 -4.69
N GLY A 275 -12.02 4.05 -3.84
CA GLY A 275 -11.02 5.12 -3.81
C GLY A 275 -9.62 4.62 -3.49
N ARG A 276 -9.47 3.59 -2.66
CA ARG A 276 -8.16 2.97 -2.36
C ARG A 276 -7.61 2.19 -3.56
N VAL A 277 -8.45 1.44 -4.26
CA VAL A 277 -8.04 0.72 -5.47
C VAL A 277 -7.64 1.70 -6.57
N LEU A 278 -8.43 2.77 -6.80
CA LEU A 278 -8.10 3.83 -7.77
C LEU A 278 -6.71 4.43 -7.52
N ARG A 279 -6.31 4.63 -6.26
CA ARG A 279 -4.98 5.17 -5.92
C ARG A 279 -3.84 4.18 -6.11
N LEU A 280 -4.07 2.88 -5.95
CA LEU A 280 -3.02 1.87 -6.07
C LEU A 280 -2.75 1.47 -7.53
N VAL A 281 -3.78 1.35 -8.36
CA VAL A 281 -3.67 0.78 -9.71
C VAL A 281 -2.67 1.50 -10.61
N PRO A 282 -2.58 2.85 -10.67
CA PRO A 282 -1.58 3.55 -11.47
C PRO A 282 -0.14 3.12 -11.12
N ARG A 283 0.16 2.93 -9.84
CA ARG A 283 1.45 2.42 -9.37
C ARG A 283 1.70 1.00 -9.87
N LEU A 284 0.70 0.11 -9.79
CA LEU A 284 0.83 -1.27 -10.28
C LEU A 284 1.00 -1.34 -11.80
N ALA A 285 0.28 -0.50 -12.54
CA ALA A 285 0.40 -0.39 -13.99
C ALA A 285 1.81 0.08 -14.41
N ALA A 286 2.42 0.98 -13.64
CA ALA A 286 3.82 1.40 -13.85
C ALA A 286 4.80 0.24 -13.71
N LEU A 287 4.55 -0.66 -12.75
CA LEU A 287 5.38 -1.82 -12.44
C LEU A 287 5.21 -2.95 -13.46
N ASN A 288 3.96 -3.30 -13.78
CA ASN A 288 3.63 -4.38 -14.70
C ASN A 288 2.26 -4.15 -15.37
N LEU A 289 2.25 -3.35 -16.44
CA LEU A 289 1.03 -3.02 -17.18
C LEU A 289 0.35 -4.28 -17.74
N ALA A 290 1.13 -5.20 -18.33
CA ALA A 290 0.61 -6.44 -18.88
C ALA A 290 -0.18 -7.27 -17.84
N ALA A 291 0.31 -7.38 -16.60
CA ALA A 291 -0.39 -8.13 -15.56
C ALA A 291 -1.69 -7.46 -15.09
N VAL A 292 -1.75 -6.12 -15.04
CA VAL A 292 -2.99 -5.42 -14.64
C VAL A 292 -3.99 -5.27 -15.79
N ALA A 293 -3.55 -5.39 -17.05
CA ALA A 293 -4.35 -5.21 -18.25
C ALA A 293 -4.69 -6.53 -18.99
N ALA A 294 -4.32 -7.68 -18.42
CA ALA A 294 -4.49 -8.99 -19.05
C ALA A 294 -5.98 -9.41 -19.14
N GLY A 295 -6.56 -9.30 -20.33
CA GLY A 295 -7.91 -9.81 -20.63
C GLY A 295 -9.06 -8.83 -20.33
N SER A 296 -10.27 -9.24 -20.70
CA SER A 296 -11.49 -8.41 -20.63
C SER A 296 -12.04 -8.17 -19.21
N GLU A 297 -11.54 -8.94 -18.25
CA GLU A 297 -11.91 -8.84 -16.82
C GLU A 297 -10.71 -8.41 -15.97
N SER A 298 -9.70 -7.82 -16.61
CA SER A 298 -8.49 -7.35 -15.95
C SER A 298 -8.77 -6.28 -14.89
N LEU A 299 -7.87 -6.17 -13.90
CA LEU A 299 -7.98 -5.16 -12.83
C LEU A 299 -8.11 -3.75 -13.42
N LEU A 300 -7.30 -3.44 -14.44
CA LEU A 300 -7.31 -2.13 -15.08
C LEU A 300 -8.67 -1.86 -15.75
N GLN A 301 -9.22 -2.83 -16.48
CA GLN A 301 -10.52 -2.66 -17.13
C GLN A 301 -11.66 -2.51 -16.11
N PHE A 302 -11.65 -3.31 -15.05
CA PHE A 302 -12.64 -3.23 -13.98
C PHE A 302 -12.62 -1.84 -13.33
N VAL A 303 -11.45 -1.38 -12.88
CA VAL A 303 -11.30 -0.11 -12.15
C VAL A 303 -11.62 1.10 -13.01
N ALA A 304 -11.21 1.06 -14.28
CA ALA A 304 -11.35 2.17 -15.19
C ALA A 304 -12.76 2.31 -15.79
N LEU A 305 -13.49 1.20 -16.00
CA LEU A 305 -14.73 1.21 -16.80
C LEU A 305 -15.97 0.65 -16.08
N GLN A 306 -15.82 -0.10 -14.98
CA GLN A 306 -16.93 -0.86 -14.38
C GLN A 306 -17.12 -0.63 -12.88
N MET A 307 -16.08 -0.20 -12.18
CA MET A 307 -16.08 -0.15 -10.72
C MET A 307 -16.87 1.04 -10.17
N VAL A 308 -16.74 2.21 -10.80
CA VAL A 308 -17.29 3.47 -10.32
C VAL A 308 -18.63 3.74 -10.99
N ASP A 309 -19.65 4.05 -10.18
CA ASP A 309 -20.88 4.67 -10.65
C ASP A 309 -20.65 6.17 -10.84
N THR A 310 -20.62 6.63 -12.09
CA THR A 310 -20.36 8.04 -12.44
C THR A 310 -21.53 8.97 -12.08
N SER A 311 -22.66 8.46 -11.58
CA SER A 311 -23.72 9.29 -11.02
C SER A 311 -23.37 9.86 -9.63
N ASP A 312 -22.43 9.22 -8.92
CA ASP A 312 -21.80 9.78 -7.73
C ASP A 312 -20.69 10.75 -8.16
N VAL A 313 -20.95 12.05 -8.04
CA VAL A 313 -20.04 13.14 -8.45
C VAL A 313 -18.67 13.02 -7.77
N LEU A 314 -18.61 12.64 -6.50
CA LEU A 314 -17.33 12.56 -5.78
C LEU A 314 -16.50 11.37 -6.28
N MET A 315 -17.14 10.24 -6.57
CA MET A 315 -16.48 9.08 -7.16
C MET A 315 -16.10 9.31 -8.62
N HIS A 316 -16.90 10.05 -9.38
CA HIS A 316 -16.56 10.48 -10.74
C HIS A 316 -15.31 11.36 -10.76
N LEU A 317 -15.20 12.36 -9.86
CA LEU A 317 -13.98 13.16 -9.71
C LEU A 317 -12.76 12.30 -9.35
N SER A 318 -12.94 11.29 -8.50
CA SER A 318 -11.89 10.33 -8.16
C SER A 318 -11.47 9.47 -9.36
N LEU A 319 -12.41 9.13 -10.25
CA LEU A 319 -12.13 8.43 -11.49
C LEU A 319 -11.34 9.30 -12.48
N VAL A 320 -11.67 10.60 -12.57
CA VAL A 320 -10.92 11.56 -13.39
C VAL A 320 -9.47 11.69 -12.89
N ASP A 321 -9.28 11.88 -11.59
CA ASP A 321 -7.94 11.92 -10.96
C ASP A 321 -7.14 10.62 -11.21
N PHE A 322 -7.82 9.46 -11.16
CA PHE A 322 -7.23 8.18 -11.53
C PHE A 322 -6.71 8.17 -12.97
N TYR A 323 -7.50 8.62 -13.95
CA TYR A 323 -7.06 8.65 -15.36
C TYR A 323 -5.89 9.62 -15.59
N GLU A 324 -5.92 10.81 -14.98
CA GLU A 324 -4.81 11.78 -15.06
C GLU A 324 -3.52 11.20 -14.48
N THR A 325 -3.62 10.57 -13.32
CA THR A 325 -2.50 9.91 -12.65
C THR A 325 -1.98 8.74 -13.50
N LEU A 326 -2.87 7.88 -14.00
CA LEU A 326 -2.52 6.72 -14.81
C LEU A 326 -1.75 7.12 -16.07
N VAL A 327 -2.27 8.10 -16.82
CA VAL A 327 -1.65 8.58 -18.06
C VAL A 327 -0.26 9.15 -17.80
N SER A 328 -0.14 9.93 -16.74
CA SER A 328 1.11 10.61 -16.39
C SER A 328 2.17 9.63 -15.88
N VAL A 329 1.80 8.73 -14.99
CA VAL A 329 2.69 7.69 -14.45
C VAL A 329 3.15 6.73 -15.55
N LEU A 330 2.25 6.30 -16.44
CA LEU A 330 2.61 5.43 -17.55
C LEU A 330 3.47 6.11 -18.60
N ARG A 331 3.34 7.43 -18.82
CA ARG A 331 4.27 8.21 -19.65
C ARG A 331 5.69 8.06 -19.14
N VAL A 332 5.90 8.39 -17.86
CA VAL A 332 7.23 8.36 -17.23
C VAL A 332 7.80 6.94 -17.23
N ALA A 333 6.98 5.95 -16.87
CA ALA A 333 7.40 4.56 -16.85
C ALA A 333 7.76 4.01 -18.25
N ALA A 334 6.97 4.37 -19.28
CA ALA A 334 7.24 3.97 -20.66
C ALA A 334 8.53 4.60 -21.21
N LEU A 335 8.76 5.89 -20.93
CA LEU A 335 9.99 6.58 -21.29
C LEU A 335 11.22 5.97 -20.60
N ALA A 336 11.12 5.69 -19.30
CA ALA A 336 12.22 5.09 -18.54
C ALA A 336 12.54 3.65 -19.02
N ARG A 337 11.52 2.87 -19.41
CA ARG A 337 11.71 1.55 -20.05
C ARG A 337 12.40 1.66 -21.40
N ARG A 338 12.04 2.64 -22.23
CA ARG A 338 12.68 2.88 -23.53
C ARG A 338 14.17 3.22 -23.38
N VAL A 339 14.52 4.03 -22.39
CA VAL A 339 15.93 4.35 -22.08
C VAL A 339 16.65 3.11 -21.57
N SER A 340 16.01 2.33 -20.71
CA SER A 340 16.59 1.09 -20.14
C SER A 340 16.83 0.02 -21.21
N SER A 341 15.89 -0.21 -22.13
CA SER A 341 16.02 -1.20 -23.20
C SER A 341 17.10 -0.81 -24.22
N ALA A 342 17.22 0.48 -24.54
CA ALA A 342 18.28 0.99 -25.40
C ALA A 342 19.69 0.76 -24.80
N ALA A 343 19.81 0.81 -23.47
CA ALA A 343 21.08 0.56 -22.77
C ALA A 343 21.43 -0.93 -22.66
N THR A 344 20.44 -1.82 -22.56
CA THR A 344 20.66 -3.28 -22.40
C THR A 344 20.65 -4.06 -23.71
N GLY A 345 20.13 -3.48 -24.80
CA GLY A 345 19.92 -4.19 -26.07
C GLY A 345 18.87 -5.30 -25.98
N SER A 346 18.05 -5.33 -24.92
CA SER A 346 17.04 -6.37 -24.70
C SER A 346 15.69 -5.96 -25.28
N GLU A 347 15.20 -6.74 -26.26
CA GLU A 347 13.86 -6.63 -26.83
C GLU A 347 12.82 -7.28 -25.89
N ASP A 348 12.58 -6.68 -24.72
CA ASP A 348 11.49 -7.12 -23.84
C ASP A 348 10.14 -6.61 -24.39
N SER A 349 9.51 -7.44 -25.24
CA SER A 349 8.24 -7.15 -25.94
C SER A 349 7.06 -6.90 -24.98
N GLY A 350 7.15 -7.31 -23.71
CA GLY A 350 6.00 -7.39 -22.79
C GLY A 350 5.61 -6.10 -22.06
N ASN A 351 6.32 -4.98 -22.23
CA ASN A 351 5.96 -3.68 -21.65
C ASN A 351 6.64 -2.50 -22.39
N ASN A 352 6.72 -2.59 -23.72
CA ASN A 352 7.24 -1.51 -24.54
C ASN A 352 6.24 -0.33 -24.61
N VAL A 353 6.73 0.84 -25.04
CA VAL A 353 5.95 2.06 -25.26
C VAL A 353 4.75 1.81 -26.16
N ASP A 354 4.91 1.03 -27.22
CA ASP A 354 3.82 0.72 -28.16
C ASP A 354 2.65 -0.01 -27.50
N TYR A 355 2.95 -1.02 -26.68
CA TYR A 355 1.93 -1.73 -25.89
C TYR A 355 1.25 -0.79 -24.89
N THR A 356 2.02 0.08 -24.24
CA THR A 356 1.47 1.09 -23.31
C THR A 356 0.49 2.03 -24.03
N ILE A 357 0.86 2.49 -25.23
CA ILE A 357 0.01 3.33 -26.08
C ILE A 357 -1.25 2.58 -26.51
N GLU A 358 -1.13 1.32 -26.92
CA GLU A 358 -2.28 0.50 -27.35
C GLU A 358 -3.31 0.30 -26.22
N VAL A 359 -2.84 -0.06 -25.02
CA VAL A 359 -3.69 -0.24 -23.84
C VAL A 359 -4.40 1.07 -23.49
N LEU A 360 -3.65 2.18 -23.39
CA LEU A 360 -4.22 3.49 -23.07
C LEU A 360 -5.20 3.97 -24.14
N ARG A 361 -4.89 3.81 -25.43
CA ARG A 361 -5.81 4.16 -26.53
C ARG A 361 -7.12 3.41 -26.42
N THR A 362 -7.06 2.12 -26.14
CA THR A 362 -8.25 1.27 -26.04
C THR A 362 -9.10 1.66 -24.84
N LEU A 363 -8.47 1.88 -23.68
CA LEU A 363 -9.13 2.28 -22.45
C LEU A 363 -9.79 3.66 -22.59
N LEU A 364 -9.01 4.66 -23.03
CA LEU A 364 -9.46 6.05 -23.16
C LEU A 364 -10.53 6.19 -24.22
N ARG A 365 -10.45 5.47 -25.35
CA ARG A 365 -11.51 5.48 -26.37
C ARG A 365 -12.87 5.11 -25.77
N THR A 366 -12.92 4.08 -24.92
CA THR A 366 -14.16 3.67 -24.26
C THR A 366 -14.57 4.67 -23.18
N ALA A 367 -13.63 5.07 -22.32
CA ALA A 367 -13.90 5.97 -21.20
C ALA A 367 -14.42 7.34 -21.64
N THR A 368 -13.76 7.97 -22.61
CA THR A 368 -14.12 9.32 -23.08
C THR A 368 -15.31 9.33 -24.03
N ALA A 369 -15.80 8.17 -24.50
CA ALA A 369 -16.95 8.13 -25.42
C ALA A 369 -18.25 8.60 -24.77
N GLN A 370 -18.37 8.43 -23.45
CA GLN A 370 -19.56 8.80 -22.68
C GLN A 370 -19.28 9.82 -21.57
N ASP A 371 -18.02 10.26 -21.44
CA ASP A 371 -17.56 11.17 -20.40
C ASP A 371 -16.79 12.36 -21.00
N PRO A 372 -17.52 13.42 -21.41
CA PRO A 372 -16.89 14.62 -21.98
C PRO A 372 -16.08 15.40 -20.95
N GLU A 373 -16.40 15.30 -19.66
CA GLU A 373 -15.68 15.96 -18.58
C GLU A 373 -14.29 15.34 -18.40
N LEU A 374 -14.19 14.00 -18.39
CA LEU A 374 -12.92 13.28 -18.42
C LEU A 374 -12.07 13.69 -19.64
N LEU A 375 -12.67 13.75 -20.83
CA LEU A 375 -11.96 14.15 -22.04
C LEU A 375 -11.38 15.56 -21.91
N GLN A 376 -12.16 16.50 -21.41
CA GLN A 376 -11.73 17.89 -21.18
C GLN A 376 -10.63 17.96 -20.11
N SER A 377 -10.73 17.18 -19.04
CA SER A 377 -9.75 17.14 -17.95
C SER A 377 -8.39 16.65 -18.47
N LEU A 378 -8.38 15.58 -19.26
CA LEU A 378 -7.18 15.04 -19.91
C LEU A 378 -6.57 16.02 -20.93
N GLN A 379 -7.40 16.71 -21.72
CA GLN A 379 -6.93 17.69 -22.71
C GLN A 379 -6.28 18.92 -22.06
N SER A 380 -6.81 19.36 -20.91
CA SER A 380 -6.30 20.52 -20.16
C SER A 380 -5.18 20.17 -19.17
N LEU A 381 -4.86 18.89 -18.99
CA LEU A 381 -3.83 18.44 -18.05
C LEU A 381 -2.45 19.08 -18.29
N PRO A 382 -1.96 19.25 -19.54
CA PRO A 382 -0.69 19.92 -19.79
C PRO A 382 -0.66 21.39 -19.37
N ASP A 383 -1.80 22.08 -19.39
CA ASP A 383 -1.89 23.50 -18.99
C ASP A 383 -1.87 23.67 -17.46
N ARG A 384 -2.12 22.56 -16.73
CA ARG A 384 -2.04 22.45 -15.26
C ARG A 384 -0.76 21.77 -14.79
N THR A 385 0.16 21.46 -15.71
CA THR A 385 1.45 20.81 -15.44
C THR A 385 2.58 21.84 -15.49
N VAL A 386 3.69 21.58 -14.81
CA VAL A 386 4.89 22.44 -14.87
C VAL A 386 5.35 22.63 -16.33
N PRO A 387 5.74 23.85 -16.75
CA PRO A 387 6.04 24.16 -18.14
C PRO A 387 7.07 23.23 -18.79
N GLU A 388 8.03 22.74 -18.02
CA GLU A 388 9.11 21.85 -18.46
C GLU A 388 8.62 20.47 -18.94
N GLU A 389 7.48 20.00 -18.42
CA GLU A 389 6.89 18.71 -18.78
C GLU A 389 5.66 18.85 -19.71
N ALA A 390 5.12 20.05 -19.84
CA ALA A 390 3.85 20.30 -20.53
C ALA A 390 3.90 19.92 -22.02
N ASP A 391 4.97 20.25 -22.73
CA ASP A 391 5.14 19.94 -24.16
C ASP A 391 5.17 18.43 -24.40
N GLU A 392 5.98 17.70 -23.62
CA GLU A 392 6.08 16.24 -23.70
C GLU A 392 4.76 15.55 -23.35
N LEU A 393 4.02 16.09 -22.37
CA LEU A 393 2.72 15.57 -22.00
C LEU A 393 1.69 15.82 -23.11
N ARG A 394 1.72 16.96 -23.80
CA ARG A 394 0.88 17.21 -24.99
C ARG A 394 1.19 16.22 -26.12
N ASP A 395 2.46 15.93 -26.38
CA ASP A 395 2.88 14.92 -27.36
C ASP A 395 2.38 13.52 -27.00
N TRP A 396 2.48 13.16 -25.71
CA TRP A 396 1.99 11.87 -25.20
C TRP A 396 0.47 11.73 -25.33
N LEU A 397 -0.28 12.75 -24.90
CA LEU A 397 -1.75 12.77 -25.00
C LEU A 397 -2.23 12.69 -26.45
N ARG A 398 -1.56 13.37 -27.38
CA ARG A 398 -1.85 13.26 -28.83
C ARG A 398 -1.70 11.84 -29.37
N GLN A 399 -0.83 11.04 -28.77
CA GLN A 399 -0.67 9.64 -29.16
C GLN A 399 -1.78 8.77 -28.59
N ILE A 400 -2.30 9.01 -27.39
CA ILE A 400 -3.21 8.07 -26.71
C ILE A 400 -4.69 8.46 -26.75
N LEU A 401 -5.02 9.74 -26.84
CA LEU A 401 -6.42 10.18 -26.89
C LEU A 401 -7.04 9.89 -28.26
N PRO A 402 -8.35 9.58 -28.32
CA PRO A 402 -9.04 9.47 -29.60
C PRO A 402 -8.98 10.81 -30.34
N ALA A 403 -8.73 10.77 -31.65
CA ALA A 403 -8.75 11.97 -32.47
C ALA A 403 -10.14 12.63 -32.34
N SER A 404 -10.17 13.92 -31.99
CA SER A 404 -11.41 14.69 -31.96
C SER A 404 -12.13 14.49 -33.29
N ALA A 405 -13.34 13.93 -33.25
CA ALA A 405 -14.15 13.84 -34.44
C ALA A 405 -14.42 15.27 -34.92
N THR A 406 -13.63 15.73 -35.88
CA THR A 406 -13.96 16.91 -36.69
C THR A 406 -15.25 16.56 -37.41
N ARG A 407 -16.39 16.90 -36.80
CA ARG A 407 -17.64 17.06 -37.54
C ARG A 407 -17.34 18.13 -38.57
N VAL A 408 -17.20 17.72 -39.84
CA VAL A 408 -17.28 18.64 -40.97
C VAL A 408 -18.74 19.11 -41.03
N SER A 409 -19.08 20.08 -40.19
CA SER A 409 -20.31 20.85 -40.28
C SER A 409 -20.14 21.86 -41.41
N GLY A 410 -20.36 21.41 -42.65
CA GLY A 410 -20.17 22.28 -43.82
C GLY A 410 -20.57 21.70 -45.17
N TRP A 411 -21.37 20.64 -45.22
CA TRP A 411 -21.95 20.11 -46.45
C TRP A 411 -23.45 19.88 -46.27
N GLN A 412 -24.23 20.96 -46.33
CA GLN A 412 -25.61 21.00 -46.81
C GLN A 412 -25.99 22.43 -47.18
#